data_AF-A0A7S6VX02-F1
#
_entry.id   AF-A0A7S6VX02-F1
#
_cell.length_a   1.000
_cell.length_b   1.000
_cell.length_c   1.000
_cell.angle_alpha   90.00
_cell.angle_beta   90.00
_cell.angle_gamma   90.00
#
_symmetry.space_group_name_H-M   'P 1'
#
loop_
_entity.id
_entity.type
_entity.pdbx_description
1 polymer ?
#
loop_
_entity_poly.entity_id
_entity_poly.type
_entity_poly.pdbx_seq_one_letter_code
_entity_poly.pdbx_strand_id
1 'polypeptide(L)'
;MNDFFLAENRTYSVELDEDSSVELRQFIVGEIDKIEVFAYPIRKALKKDWATEDLHTVVDNNQIAATMLLESLSNLTFEAASKIKDAAPDKFIEIFEMLLIVNKTYFEQDEVKKNNKNDDKFSWFDSFQTLISKGHKHEDILNYSFGAFMEYLKAAQRHEQNHILSRSVAMRVAYHADKKGFSSYTNEVNKD
;
A
#
# COMPACT_ATOMS: atom_id res chain seq x y z
N MET A 1 -4.07 7.04 7.73
CA MET A 1 -3.53 6.19 8.80
C MET A 1 -2.05 6.46 8.99
N ASN A 2 -1.51 6.30 10.20
CA ASN A 2 -0.09 6.53 10.50
C ASN A 2 0.75 5.27 10.24
N ASP A 3 2.08 5.42 10.29
CA ASP A 3 3.03 4.34 9.96
C ASP A 3 2.88 3.13 10.89
N PHE A 4 2.59 3.34 12.18
CA PHE A 4 2.38 2.27 13.15
C PHE A 4 1.11 1.47 12.88
N PHE A 5 0.04 2.13 12.45
CA PHE A 5 -1.19 1.45 12.02
C PHE A 5 -0.91 0.49 10.87
N LEU A 6 -0.14 0.94 9.87
CA LEU A 6 0.25 0.12 8.73
C LEU A 6 1.17 -1.04 9.16
N ALA A 7 2.21 -0.75 9.93
CA ALA A 7 3.24 -1.71 10.30
C ALA A 7 2.72 -2.82 11.23
N GLU A 8 1.78 -2.52 12.11
CA GLU A 8 1.18 -3.50 13.04
C GLU A 8 -0.08 -4.18 12.48
N ASN A 9 -0.46 -3.91 11.23
CA ASN A 9 -1.69 -4.43 10.61
C ASN A 9 -2.94 -4.20 11.46
N ARG A 10 -3.03 -3.04 12.12
CA ARG A 10 -4.18 -2.72 12.99
C ARG A 10 -5.48 -2.69 12.21
N THR A 11 -6.57 -3.00 12.90
CA THR A 11 -7.94 -2.83 12.41
C THR A 11 -8.48 -1.46 12.79
N TYR A 12 -9.53 -1.03 12.09
CA TYR A 12 -10.28 0.19 12.38
C TYR A 12 -11.75 -0.16 12.60
N SER A 13 -12.33 0.30 13.72
CA SER A 13 -13.73 0.02 14.05
C SER A 13 -14.63 1.16 13.58
N VAL A 14 -15.69 0.81 12.85
CA VAL A 14 -16.79 1.71 12.48
C VAL A 14 -18.02 1.30 13.27
N GLU A 15 -18.60 2.22 14.05
CA GLU A 15 -19.83 1.95 14.79
C GLU A 15 -20.97 1.67 13.82
N LEU A 16 -21.73 0.59 14.03
CA LEU A 16 -22.91 0.25 13.25
C LEU A 16 -24.18 0.67 14.01
N ASP A 17 -24.20 0.44 15.32
CA ASP A 17 -25.30 0.70 16.26
C ASP A 17 -24.69 1.04 17.65
N GLU A 18 -25.53 1.38 18.64
CA GLU A 18 -25.07 1.66 20.02
C GLU A 18 -24.27 0.50 20.66
N ASP A 19 -24.55 -0.75 20.24
CA ASP A 19 -23.96 -1.96 20.82
C ASP A 19 -23.07 -2.75 19.84
N SER A 20 -22.88 -2.28 18.60
CA SER A 20 -22.22 -3.08 17.56
C SER A 20 -21.31 -2.25 16.64
N SER A 21 -20.19 -2.85 16.22
CA SER A 21 -19.20 -2.22 15.35
C SER A 21 -18.65 -3.18 14.31
N VAL A 22 -18.35 -2.63 13.14
CA VAL A 22 -17.67 -3.31 12.05
C VAL A 22 -16.17 -3.07 12.19
N GLU A 23 -15.40 -4.14 12.30
CA GLU A 23 -13.93 -4.07 12.30
C GLU A 23 -13.43 -4.21 10.87
N LEU A 24 -12.71 -3.19 10.39
CA LEU A 24 -12.12 -3.16 9.06
C LEU A 24 -10.62 -3.48 9.16
N ARG A 25 -10.14 -4.41 8.33
CA ARG A 25 -8.74 -4.81 8.28
C ARG A 25 -8.04 -4.29 7.03
N GLN A 26 -6.71 -4.28 7.10
CA GLN A 26 -5.85 -3.96 5.98
C GLN A 26 -5.67 -5.18 5.05
N PHE A 27 -5.43 -4.94 3.76
CA PHE A 27 -4.93 -5.99 2.86
C PHE A 27 -3.62 -6.57 3.40
N ILE A 28 -3.51 -7.89 3.40
CA ILE A 28 -2.27 -8.61 3.68
C ILE A 28 -1.66 -9.04 2.34
N VAL A 29 -0.34 -8.87 2.18
CA VAL A 29 0.37 -9.19 0.92
C VAL A 29 0.13 -10.63 0.48
N GLY A 30 0.17 -11.60 1.41
CA GLY A 30 -0.04 -13.02 1.10
C GLY A 30 -1.46 -13.41 0.71
N GLU A 31 -2.43 -12.50 0.81
CA GLU A 31 -3.83 -12.73 0.42
C GLU A 31 -4.27 -11.86 -0.75
N ILE A 32 -3.35 -11.06 -1.31
CA ILE A 32 -3.70 -10.03 -2.27
C ILE A 32 -4.32 -10.61 -3.53
N ASP A 33 -3.84 -11.75 -4.01
CA ASP A 33 -4.33 -12.44 -5.21
C ASP A 33 -5.81 -12.83 -5.08
N LYS A 34 -6.23 -13.26 -3.88
CA LYS A 34 -7.60 -13.65 -3.60
C LYS A 34 -8.54 -12.45 -3.53
N ILE A 35 -8.12 -11.39 -2.86
CA ILE A 35 -8.97 -10.22 -2.60
C ILE A 35 -8.99 -9.28 -3.83
N GLU A 36 -7.92 -9.26 -4.62
CA GLU A 36 -7.79 -8.42 -5.83
C GLU A 36 -8.90 -8.68 -6.85
N VAL A 37 -9.42 -9.91 -6.94
CA VAL A 37 -10.55 -10.24 -7.83
C VAL A 37 -11.77 -9.35 -7.56
N PHE A 38 -11.99 -8.96 -6.30
CA PHE A 38 -13.08 -8.07 -5.90
C PHE A 38 -12.64 -6.60 -5.81
N ALA A 39 -11.40 -6.35 -5.39
CA ALA A 39 -10.88 -5.00 -5.22
C ALA A 39 -10.58 -4.30 -6.54
N TYR A 40 -10.14 -5.03 -7.57
CA TYR A 40 -9.73 -4.46 -8.85
C TYR A 40 -10.88 -3.77 -9.61
N PRO A 41 -12.09 -4.37 -9.76
CA PRO A 41 -13.23 -3.68 -10.38
C PRO A 41 -13.59 -2.37 -9.66
N ILE A 42 -13.57 -2.37 -8.33
CA ILE A 42 -13.80 -1.16 -7.52
C ILE A 42 -12.73 -0.13 -7.81
N ARG A 43 -11.44 -0.50 -7.68
CA ARG A 43 -10.31 0.41 -7.96
C ARG A 43 -10.39 1.03 -9.36
N LYS A 44 -10.80 0.25 -10.36
CA LYS A 44 -10.95 0.72 -11.74
C LYS A 44 -12.14 1.67 -11.92
N ALA A 45 -13.21 1.47 -11.14
CA ALA A 45 -14.38 2.33 -11.14
C ALA A 45 -14.12 3.66 -10.39
N LEU A 46 -13.24 3.63 -9.39
CA LEU A 46 -12.76 4.82 -8.69
C LEU A 46 -11.84 5.66 -9.60
N LYS A 47 -12.03 6.97 -9.64
CA LYS A 47 -11.02 7.90 -10.15
C LYS A 47 -9.96 8.15 -9.08
N LYS A 48 -8.86 8.77 -9.52
CA LYS A 48 -7.69 9.06 -8.70
C LYS A 48 -7.98 9.96 -7.47
N ASP A 49 -9.11 10.65 -7.46
CA ASP A 49 -9.59 11.48 -6.34
C ASP A 49 -11.01 11.05 -5.93
N TRP A 50 -11.13 9.80 -5.46
CA TRP A 50 -12.41 9.19 -5.13
C TRP A 50 -13.12 9.82 -3.93
N ALA A 51 -12.43 10.64 -3.14
CA ALA A 51 -13.05 11.42 -2.05
C ALA A 51 -14.12 12.42 -2.56
N THR A 52 -14.09 12.74 -3.85
CA THR A 52 -15.07 13.62 -4.51
C THR A 52 -16.13 12.86 -5.30
N GLU A 53 -16.01 11.53 -5.38
CA GLU A 53 -16.90 10.70 -6.17
C GLU A 53 -18.11 10.24 -5.38
N ASP A 54 -19.21 10.03 -6.12
CA ASP A 54 -20.39 9.40 -5.56
C ASP A 54 -20.16 7.89 -5.40
N LEU A 55 -19.77 7.50 -4.19
CA LEU A 55 -19.55 6.10 -3.83
C LEU A 55 -20.81 5.24 -3.98
N HIS A 56 -22.02 5.81 -3.91
CA HIS A 56 -23.25 5.06 -4.17
C HIS A 56 -23.23 4.49 -5.58
N THR A 57 -22.94 5.33 -6.58
CA THR A 57 -22.85 4.90 -7.97
C THR A 57 -21.79 3.81 -8.19
N VAL A 58 -20.63 3.92 -7.53
CA VAL A 58 -19.56 2.92 -7.65
C VAL A 58 -19.99 1.58 -7.06
N VAL A 59 -20.56 1.59 -5.86
CA VAL A 59 -21.05 0.40 -5.16
C VAL A 59 -22.22 -0.23 -5.92
N ASP A 60 -23.17 0.56 -6.41
CA ASP A 60 -24.35 0.06 -7.12
C ASP A 60 -24.01 -0.61 -8.45
N ASN A 61 -22.98 -0.13 -9.14
CA ASN A 61 -22.49 -0.77 -10.36
C ASN A 61 -21.63 -2.00 -10.10
N ASN A 62 -21.14 -2.19 -8.87
CA ASN A 62 -20.20 -3.25 -8.49
C ASN A 62 -20.66 -4.02 -7.23
N GLN A 63 -21.97 -4.21 -7.05
CA GLN A 63 -22.55 -4.64 -5.76
C GLN A 63 -21.90 -5.90 -5.19
N ILE A 64 -21.78 -6.94 -6.01
CA ILE A 64 -21.18 -8.21 -5.58
C ILE A 64 -19.73 -8.00 -5.16
N ALA A 65 -18.95 -7.25 -5.95
CA ALA A 65 -17.56 -6.97 -5.64
C ALA A 65 -17.42 -6.13 -4.36
N ALA A 66 -18.26 -5.12 -4.16
CA ALA A 66 -18.27 -4.29 -2.97
C ALA A 66 -18.61 -5.11 -1.71
N THR A 67 -19.65 -5.94 -1.76
CA THR A 67 -20.06 -6.81 -0.64
C THR A 67 -18.99 -7.86 -0.32
N MET A 68 -18.45 -8.55 -1.34
CA MET A 68 -17.39 -9.56 -1.16
C MET A 68 -16.10 -8.94 -0.62
N LEU A 69 -15.77 -7.72 -1.06
CA LEU A 69 -14.61 -6.99 -0.56
C LEU A 69 -14.81 -6.60 0.91
N LEU A 70 -15.99 -6.14 1.28
CA LEU A 70 -16.31 -5.81 2.66
C LEU A 70 -16.26 -7.05 3.56
N GLU A 71 -16.83 -8.17 3.14
CA GLU A 71 -16.69 -9.46 3.83
C GLU A 71 -15.21 -9.85 3.98
N SER A 72 -14.43 -9.75 2.90
CA SER A 72 -13.02 -10.15 2.90
C SER A 72 -12.17 -9.31 3.84
N LEU A 73 -12.52 -8.04 4.03
CA LEU A 73 -11.75 -7.06 4.81
C LEU A 73 -12.47 -6.58 6.06
N SER A 74 -13.44 -7.35 6.56
CA SER A 74 -14.09 -7.03 7.83
C SER A 74 -14.48 -8.27 8.63
N ASN A 75 -15.08 -8.05 9.79
CA ASN A 75 -15.73 -9.09 10.60
C ASN A 75 -17.16 -9.43 10.14
N LEU A 76 -17.65 -8.85 9.03
CA LEU A 76 -18.98 -9.12 8.48
C LEU A 76 -18.99 -10.35 7.59
N THR A 77 -20.12 -11.06 7.57
CA THR A 77 -20.42 -12.05 6.53
C THR A 77 -21.03 -11.37 5.30
N PHE A 78 -20.99 -12.04 4.15
CA PHE A 78 -21.68 -11.57 2.94
C PHE A 78 -23.17 -11.22 3.19
N GLU A 79 -23.86 -12.06 3.97
CA GLU A 79 -25.28 -11.88 4.30
C GLU A 79 -25.50 -10.64 5.17
N ALA A 80 -24.64 -10.41 6.17
CA ALA A 80 -24.72 -9.24 7.03
C ALA A 80 -24.44 -7.96 6.24
N ALA A 81 -23.38 -7.94 5.43
CA ALA A 81 -23.05 -6.82 4.57
C ALA A 81 -24.18 -6.49 3.57
N SER A 82 -24.79 -7.51 2.97
CA SER A 82 -25.95 -7.34 2.07
C SER A 82 -27.16 -6.75 2.79
N LYS A 83 -27.48 -7.21 4.01
CA LYS A 83 -28.57 -6.65 4.82
C LYS A 83 -28.34 -5.18 5.15
N ILE A 84 -27.11 -4.81 5.51
CA ILE A 84 -26.74 -3.41 5.79
C ILE A 84 -26.95 -2.57 4.52
N LYS A 85 -26.48 -3.05 3.36
CA LYS A 85 -26.67 -2.37 2.07
C LYS A 85 -28.14 -2.09 1.75
N ASP A 86 -29.01 -3.07 1.96
CA ASP A 86 -30.43 -2.96 1.62
C ASP A 86 -31.23 -2.13 2.64
N ALA A 87 -30.93 -2.27 3.93
CA ALA A 87 -31.68 -1.61 5.00
C ALA A 87 -31.17 -0.18 5.32
N ALA A 88 -29.87 0.07 5.15
CA ALA A 88 -29.20 1.31 5.50
C ALA A 88 -28.07 1.63 4.49
N PRO A 89 -28.41 2.00 3.23
CA PRO A 89 -27.44 2.20 2.16
C PRO A 89 -26.38 3.25 2.50
N ASP A 90 -26.77 4.36 3.14
CA ASP A 90 -25.83 5.40 3.56
C ASP A 90 -24.80 4.88 4.57
N LYS A 91 -25.24 4.00 5.48
CA LYS A 91 -24.35 3.38 6.47
C LYS A 91 -23.39 2.39 5.82
N PHE A 92 -23.87 1.64 4.84
CA PHE A 92 -23.00 0.79 4.01
C PHE A 92 -21.91 1.62 3.32
N ILE A 93 -22.28 2.76 2.73
CA ILE A 93 -21.32 3.67 2.09
C ILE A 93 -20.32 4.24 3.09
N GLU A 94 -20.74 4.65 4.28
CA GLU A 94 -19.83 5.13 5.34
C GLU A 94 -18.77 4.06 5.70
N ILE A 95 -19.20 2.82 5.90
CA ILE A 95 -18.31 1.69 6.19
C ILE A 95 -17.38 1.43 5.02
N PHE A 96 -17.92 1.45 3.79
CA PHE A 96 -17.16 1.19 2.58
C PHE A 96 -16.12 2.29 2.31
N GLU A 97 -16.47 3.56 2.52
CA GLU A 97 -15.55 4.68 2.46
C GLU A 97 -14.39 4.48 3.43
N MET A 98 -14.68 4.11 4.68
CA MET A 98 -13.64 3.85 5.66
C MET A 98 -12.76 2.66 5.27
N LEU A 99 -13.31 1.62 4.63
CA LEU A 99 -12.54 0.51 4.07
C LEU A 99 -11.55 1.00 3.01
N LEU A 100 -11.97 1.93 2.14
CA LEU A 100 -11.09 2.57 1.16
C LEU A 100 -10.00 3.41 1.84
N ILE A 101 -10.32 4.15 2.90
CA ILE A 101 -9.34 4.95 3.68
C ILE A 101 -8.30 4.06 4.36
N VAL A 102 -8.73 2.97 5.01
CA VAL A 102 -7.84 1.99 5.66
C VAL A 102 -6.89 1.39 4.63
N ASN A 103 -7.36 1.17 3.40
CA ASN A 103 -6.64 0.51 2.33
C ASN A 103 -6.21 1.47 1.20
N LYS A 104 -6.04 2.75 1.54
CA LYS A 104 -5.76 3.83 0.59
C LYS A 104 -4.59 3.53 -0.35
N THR A 105 -3.51 2.94 0.18
CA THR A 105 -2.31 2.58 -0.60
C THR A 105 -2.59 1.59 -1.74
N TYR A 106 -3.64 0.77 -1.65
CA TYR A 106 -4.05 -0.11 -2.75
C TYR A 106 -4.90 0.62 -3.78
N PHE A 107 -5.90 1.38 -3.33
CA PHE A 107 -6.88 2.04 -4.20
C PHE A 107 -6.33 3.26 -4.93
N GLU A 108 -5.30 3.92 -4.41
CA GLU A 108 -4.65 5.07 -5.06
C GLU A 108 -3.46 4.71 -5.96
N GLN A 109 -3.26 3.41 -6.24
CA GLN A 109 -2.18 3.02 -7.15
C GLN A 109 -2.41 3.60 -8.54
N ASP A 110 -1.36 4.20 -9.08
CA ASP A 110 -1.32 4.54 -10.48
C ASP A 110 -1.39 3.26 -11.32
N GLU A 111 -2.24 3.26 -12.36
CA GLU A 111 -2.12 2.23 -13.38
C GLU A 111 -0.71 2.30 -13.95
N VAL A 112 -0.01 1.16 -13.94
CA VAL A 112 1.31 1.05 -14.54
C VAL A 112 1.14 1.40 -16.01
N LYS A 113 1.56 2.61 -16.39
CA LYS A 113 1.58 3.04 -17.78
C LYS A 113 2.56 2.12 -18.49
N LYS A 114 2.01 1.14 -19.23
CA LYS A 114 2.77 0.25 -20.11
C LYS A 114 3.44 1.06 -21.19
N ASN A 115 4.58 1.67 -20.87
CA ASN A 115 5.40 2.36 -21.83
C ASN A 115 6.24 1.31 -22.54
N ASN A 116 5.72 0.90 -23.71
CA ASN A 116 6.35 0.06 -24.71
C ASN A 116 7.90 0.08 -24.71
N LYS A 117 8.51 -1.04 -24.27
CA LYS A 117 9.52 -1.85 -25.00
C LYS A 117 10.44 -2.72 -24.11
N ASN A 118 10.31 -2.69 -22.77
CA ASN A 118 11.11 -3.53 -21.87
C ASN A 118 10.38 -3.97 -20.58
N ASP A 119 9.04 -3.97 -20.58
CA ASP A 119 8.21 -4.17 -19.37
C ASP A 119 8.16 -5.63 -18.85
N ASP A 120 8.72 -6.60 -19.56
CA ASP A 120 8.73 -8.02 -19.14
C ASP A 120 9.62 -8.32 -17.91
N LYS A 121 10.20 -7.30 -17.26
CA LYS A 121 11.26 -7.49 -16.26
C LYS A 121 10.93 -7.10 -14.83
N PHE A 122 9.80 -6.46 -14.56
CA PHE A 122 9.44 -6.11 -13.18
C PHE A 122 8.33 -7.01 -12.66
N SER A 123 8.70 -7.93 -11.79
CA SER A 123 7.82 -8.85 -11.09
C SER A 123 7.67 -8.45 -9.62
N TRP A 124 6.59 -8.89 -8.99
CA TRP A 124 6.44 -8.90 -7.53
C TRP A 124 7.63 -9.60 -6.85
N PHE A 125 8.25 -10.58 -7.51
CA PHE A 125 9.46 -11.23 -7.03
C PHE A 125 10.66 -10.28 -6.92
N ASP A 126 10.80 -9.30 -7.81
CA ASP A 126 11.90 -8.31 -7.71
C ASP A 126 11.72 -7.40 -6.50
N SER A 127 10.47 -7.06 -6.18
CA SER A 127 10.13 -6.30 -4.98
C SER A 127 10.43 -7.11 -3.71
N PHE A 128 10.08 -8.40 -3.70
CA PHE A 128 10.40 -9.30 -2.60
C PHE A 128 11.92 -9.48 -2.45
N GLN A 129 12.63 -9.69 -3.55
CA GLN A 129 14.08 -9.83 -3.55
C GLN A 129 14.77 -8.57 -3.03
N THR A 130 14.24 -7.39 -3.38
CA THR A 130 14.75 -6.11 -2.86
C THR A 130 14.65 -6.08 -1.33
N LEU A 131 13.50 -6.43 -0.74
CA LEU A 131 13.34 -6.45 0.71
C LEU A 131 14.18 -7.56 1.37
N ILE A 132 14.24 -8.75 0.77
CA ILE A 132 15.07 -9.86 1.25
C ILE A 132 16.56 -9.45 1.29
N SER A 133 17.04 -8.71 0.29
CA SER A 133 18.41 -8.19 0.26
C SER A 133 18.70 -7.19 1.39
N LYS A 134 17.66 -6.59 2.00
CA LYS A 134 17.75 -5.71 3.16
C LYS A 134 17.47 -6.44 4.49
N GLY A 135 17.35 -7.77 4.47
CA GLY A 135 17.25 -8.61 5.67
C GLY A 135 15.83 -9.03 6.07
N HIS A 136 14.81 -8.69 5.28
CA HIS A 136 13.45 -9.15 5.54
C HIS A 136 13.30 -10.65 5.19
N LYS A 137 12.49 -11.40 5.94
CA LYS A 137 12.17 -12.79 5.57
C LYS A 137 10.96 -12.82 4.65
N HIS A 138 10.91 -13.82 3.78
CA HIS A 138 9.78 -14.03 2.88
C HIS A 138 8.44 -14.16 3.64
N GLU A 139 8.42 -14.93 4.73
CA GLU A 139 7.25 -15.12 5.57
C GLU A 139 6.76 -13.81 6.21
N ASP A 140 7.70 -12.95 6.64
CA ASP A 140 7.35 -11.64 7.19
C ASP A 140 6.71 -10.74 6.12
N ILE A 141 7.29 -10.72 4.91
CA ILE A 141 6.78 -9.94 3.77
C ILE A 141 5.34 -10.35 3.44
N LEU A 142 5.04 -11.65 3.41
CA LEU A 142 3.69 -12.15 3.16
C LEU A 142 2.70 -11.71 4.25
N ASN A 143 3.16 -11.52 5.48
CA ASN A 143 2.34 -11.08 6.60
C ASN A 143 2.25 -9.55 6.73
N TYR A 144 2.96 -8.77 5.92
CA TYR A 144 2.82 -7.31 5.95
C TYR A 144 1.47 -6.87 5.43
N SER A 145 0.94 -5.78 6.00
CA SER A 145 -0.09 -5.03 5.32
C SER A 145 0.47 -4.56 3.98
N PHE A 146 -0.41 -4.45 2.99
CA PHE A 146 -0.06 -3.93 1.68
C PHE A 146 0.58 -2.55 1.79
N GLY A 147 0.05 -1.69 2.66
CA GLY A 147 0.59 -0.37 2.93
C GLY A 147 2.02 -0.40 3.47
N ALA A 148 2.28 -1.23 4.48
CA ALA A 148 3.62 -1.38 5.05
C ALA A 148 4.62 -1.93 4.03
N PHE A 149 4.22 -2.95 3.26
CA PHE A 149 5.04 -3.49 2.17
C PHE A 149 5.49 -2.41 1.18
N MET A 150 4.56 -1.57 0.73
CA MET A 150 4.87 -0.49 -0.21
C MET A 150 5.83 0.55 0.39
N GLU A 151 5.65 0.91 1.66
CA GLU A 151 6.54 1.88 2.32
C GLU A 151 7.93 1.31 2.58
N TYR A 152 8.05 0.03 3.00
CA TYR A 152 9.34 -0.63 3.12
C TYR A 152 10.06 -0.72 1.76
N LEU A 153 9.33 -1.05 0.70
CA LEU A 153 9.91 -1.13 -0.64
C LEU A 153 10.43 0.24 -1.09
N LYS A 154 9.64 1.32 -0.89
CA LYS A 154 10.09 2.69 -1.18
C LYS A 154 11.30 3.07 -0.33
N ALA A 155 11.32 2.74 0.96
CA ALA A 155 12.45 3.01 1.84
C ALA A 155 13.73 2.29 1.37
N ALA A 156 13.62 1.02 0.98
CA ALA A 156 14.73 0.24 0.43
C ALA A 156 15.28 0.85 -0.86
N GLN A 157 14.39 1.28 -1.76
CA GLN A 157 14.77 1.95 -3.02
C GLN A 157 15.46 3.30 -2.76
N ARG A 158 14.91 4.13 -1.86
CA ARG A 158 15.53 5.41 -1.47
C ARG A 158 16.92 5.20 -0.86
N HIS A 159 17.06 4.20 0.01
CA HIS A 159 18.35 3.84 0.59
C HIS A 159 19.37 3.46 -0.49
N GLU A 160 18.98 2.64 -1.47
CA GLU A 160 19.87 2.24 -2.55
C GLU A 160 20.29 3.44 -3.43
N GLN A 161 19.34 4.31 -3.78
CA GLN A 161 19.63 5.54 -4.52
C GLN A 161 20.63 6.42 -3.77
N ASN A 162 20.39 6.67 -2.48
CA ASN A 162 21.28 7.47 -1.64
C ASN A 162 22.68 6.84 -1.51
N HIS A 163 22.75 5.51 -1.39
CA HIS A 163 24.00 4.77 -1.35
C HIS A 163 24.80 4.91 -2.66
N ILE A 164 24.14 4.77 -3.81
CA ILE A 164 24.78 4.95 -5.13
C ILE A 164 25.26 6.39 -5.30
N LEU A 165 24.44 7.38 -4.93
CA LEU A 165 24.80 8.80 -5.02
C LEU A 165 26.00 9.11 -4.12
N SER A 166 25.98 8.66 -2.86
CA SER A 166 27.09 8.84 -1.92
C SER A 166 28.39 8.23 -2.46
N ARG A 167 28.35 6.99 -2.97
CA ARG A 167 29.52 6.34 -3.59
C ARG A 167 30.02 7.07 -4.83
N SER A 168 29.12 7.59 -5.65
CA SER A 168 29.46 8.33 -6.86
C SER A 168 30.15 9.66 -6.53
N VAL A 169 29.69 10.35 -5.48
CA VAL A 169 30.34 11.55 -4.95
C VAL A 169 31.73 11.20 -4.41
N ALA A 170 31.84 10.15 -3.58
CA ALA A 170 33.12 9.69 -3.06
C ALA A 170 34.12 9.35 -4.18
N MET A 171 33.66 8.66 -5.23
CA MET A 171 34.48 8.33 -6.40
C MET A 171 34.92 9.60 -7.14
N ARG A 172 34.01 10.54 -7.40
CA ARG A 172 34.37 11.82 -8.05
C ARG A 172 35.43 12.59 -7.25
N VAL A 173 35.27 12.66 -5.94
CA VAL A 173 36.25 13.31 -5.05
C VAL A 173 37.58 12.57 -5.11
N ALA A 174 37.59 11.23 -5.05
CA ALA A 174 38.82 10.44 -5.14
C ALA A 174 39.57 10.63 -6.47
N TYR A 175 38.86 10.77 -7.59
CA TYR A 175 39.48 10.92 -8.92
C TYR A 175 39.90 12.35 -9.27
N HIS A 176 39.23 13.37 -8.71
CA HIS A 176 39.40 14.75 -9.15
C HIS A 176 39.84 15.74 -8.07
N ALA A 177 39.75 15.39 -6.77
CA ALA A 177 40.18 16.29 -5.72
C ALA A 177 41.71 16.28 -5.57
N ASP A 178 42.26 17.44 -5.21
CA ASP A 178 43.63 17.53 -4.72
C ASP A 178 43.73 16.98 -3.29
N LYS A 179 44.97 16.85 -2.78
CA LYS A 179 45.22 16.29 -1.44
C LYS A 179 44.44 17.02 -0.34
N LYS A 180 44.25 18.34 -0.48
CA LYS A 180 43.54 19.18 0.50
C LYS A 180 42.01 18.97 0.41
N GLY A 181 41.46 18.94 -0.80
CA GLY A 181 40.05 18.67 -1.05
C GLY A 181 39.64 17.27 -0.60
N PHE A 182 40.46 16.26 -0.90
CA PHE A 182 40.23 14.89 -0.44
C PHE A 182 40.24 14.80 1.09
N SER A 183 41.25 15.39 1.75
CA SER A 183 41.33 15.39 3.22
C SER A 183 40.17 16.14 3.89
N SER A 184 39.65 17.20 3.26
CA SER A 184 38.50 17.95 3.77
C SER A 184 37.22 17.10 3.70
N TYR A 185 36.99 16.43 2.56
CA TYR A 185 35.87 15.51 2.38
C TYR A 185 35.92 14.34 3.37
N THR A 186 37.08 13.69 3.55
CA THR A 186 37.20 12.60 4.53
C THR A 186 36.91 13.05 5.96
N ASN A 187 37.30 14.29 6.31
CA ASN A 187 37.01 14.86 7.62
C ASN A 187 35.53 15.22 7.80
N GLU A 188 34.82 15.56 6.72
CA GLU A 188 33.37 15.79 6.75
C GLU A 188 32.59 14.48 6.86
N VAL A 189 32.98 13.44 6.12
CA VAL A 189 32.33 12.12 6.20
C VAL A 189 32.54 11.43 7.55
N ASN A 190 33.68 11.66 8.21
CA ASN A 190 33.99 11.07 9.51
C ASN A 190 33.44 11.87 10.73
N LYS A 191 32.67 12.94 10.49
CA LYS A 191 32.14 13.80 11.57
C LYS A 191 30.79 13.33 12.13
N ASP A 192 30.19 12.30 11.54
CA ASP A 192 29.04 11.57 12.07
C ASP A 192 29.49 10.28 12.78
#